data_AF-R6KCG7-F1
#
_entry.id   AF-R6KCG7-F1
#
_cell.length_a   1.000
_cell.length_b   1.000
_cell.length_c   1.000
_cell.angle_alpha   90.00
_cell.angle_beta   90.00
_cell.angle_gamma   90.00
#
_symmetry.space_group_name_H-M   'P 1'
#
loop_
_entity.id
_entity.type
_entity.pdbx_description
1 polymer ?
#
loop_
_entity_poly.entity_id
_entity_poly.type
_entity_poly.pdbx_seq_one_letter_code
_entity_poly.pdbx_strand_id
1 'polypeptide(L)'
;MRLDRFFLPRIVIQCIQAVKDNIDAVVTDKQYAAYKKARRKHTGAYKENAVNTSAYYANMNYDPKTHNRKADSGKKYNGANGIIYKAGSGEHSTRTYGSNKGSIIKREDNGGYVISSCEAGEYDYRDYNYYNKGSRSRNRTKEEKSPDNSVYINNRFEKDDIYQEYSTEDNRIRKAVRRDIAGKCMAVMIFIAIYLLVPTIITMRLTGVVDTVVSEEITDGKTVTVSYKNATQSVDVEKFIAMVLADRLYMGDEVELLKAESIMIRTDIYRMMGEQMNIDCEQLGMSYLTTSQMKKKWSKDYSDNYNLINDCVTATNGVTITYNGQYIDARYTYISAGSTLSGQEMLGENYAYLTAVECPKDKEAEGYLVVKTVSSREFINAFEKMYDGLSLSKKDLDKQVQTVSASKEGYVSKMQVGNIVMTGSTFARILGLNSSDFKLEYMDSGVKVTTIGAGDGMGVSVYTAQNMAKEGASYEDILKTFYSGVSVGESA
;
A
#
# COMPACT_ATOMS: atom_id res chain seq x y z
N MET A 1 -1.28 -8.32 21.11
CA MET A 1 -2.73 -8.20 21.39
C MET A 1 -3.42 -7.80 20.09
N ARG A 2 -3.95 -8.79 19.33
CA ARG A 2 -4.60 -8.54 18.03
C ARG A 2 -5.97 -7.91 18.28
N LEU A 3 -6.09 -6.60 18.06
CA LEU A 3 -7.40 -5.96 17.90
C LEU A 3 -7.84 -6.23 16.45
N ASP A 4 -8.88 -7.04 16.34
CA ASP A 4 -9.39 -7.57 15.08
C ASP A 4 -9.74 -6.45 14.09
N ARG A 5 -9.12 -6.50 12.90
CA ARG A 5 -9.33 -5.62 11.74
C ARG A 5 -10.75 -5.62 11.15
N PHE A 6 -11.72 -6.26 11.83
CA PHE A 6 -13.11 -6.41 11.38
C PHE A 6 -14.15 -5.74 12.28
N PHE A 7 -13.77 -5.12 13.40
CA PHE A 7 -14.74 -4.46 14.30
C PHE A 7 -15.25 -3.11 13.77
N LEU A 8 -14.36 -2.27 13.21
CA LEU A 8 -14.75 -0.95 12.73
C LEU A 8 -15.80 -1.00 11.58
N PRO A 9 -15.63 -1.84 10.55
CA PRO A 9 -16.61 -1.94 9.46
C PRO A 9 -17.98 -2.43 9.95
N ARG A 10 -18.01 -3.39 10.88
CA ARG A 10 -19.26 -3.93 11.44
C ARG A 10 -20.02 -2.90 12.27
N ILE A 11 -19.33 -2.12 13.11
CA ILE A 11 -19.95 -1.07 13.91
C ILE A 11 -20.50 0.03 13.01
N VAL A 12 -19.75 0.45 11.98
CA VAL A 12 -20.21 1.46 11.02
C VAL A 12 -21.43 0.99 10.24
N ILE A 13 -21.45 -0.27 9.78
CA ILE A 13 -22.61 -0.86 9.08
C ILE A 13 -23.83 -0.94 10.00
N GLN A 14 -23.64 -1.34 11.26
CA GLN A 14 -24.72 -1.40 12.25
C GLN A 14 -25.27 0.00 12.58
N CYS A 15 -24.42 1.01 12.71
CA CYS A 15 -24.86 2.39 12.91
C CYS A 15 -25.63 2.93 11.69
N ILE A 16 -25.18 2.63 10.47
CA ILE A 16 -25.89 3.03 9.24
C ILE A 16 -27.27 2.37 9.18
N GLN A 17 -27.37 1.08 9.53
CA GLN A 17 -28.64 0.36 9.53
C GLN A 17 -29.59 0.88 10.60
N ALA A 18 -29.10 1.11 11.82
CA ALA A 18 -29.90 1.68 12.91
C ALA A 18 -30.41 3.09 12.58
N VAL A 19 -29.60 3.91 11.92
CA VAL A 19 -30.03 5.22 11.40
C VAL A 19 -31.12 5.02 10.35
N LYS A 20 -30.94 4.11 9.39
CA LYS A 20 -31.94 3.82 8.34
C LYS A 20 -33.29 3.39 8.91
N ASP A 21 -33.30 2.49 9.88
CA ASP A 21 -34.54 1.97 10.47
C ASP A 21 -35.30 3.05 11.24
N ASN A 22 -34.58 3.96 11.91
CA ASN A 22 -35.18 5.09 12.63
C ASN A 22 -35.77 6.14 11.68
N ILE A 23 -35.19 6.29 10.48
CA ILE A 23 -35.70 7.17 9.44
C ILE A 23 -37.02 6.64 8.89
N ASP A 24 -37.07 5.35 8.58
CA ASP A 24 -38.26 4.72 8.03
C ASP A 24 -39.42 4.80 9.03
N ALA A 25 -39.17 4.62 10.34
CA ALA A 25 -40.17 4.82 11.39
C ALA A 25 -40.72 6.26 11.43
N VAL A 26 -39.86 7.28 11.48
CA VAL A 26 -40.27 8.69 11.55
C VAL A 26 -41.01 9.17 10.30
N VAL A 27 -40.64 8.64 9.12
CA VAL A 27 -41.31 8.94 7.85
C VAL A 27 -42.72 8.35 7.84
N THR A 28 -42.89 7.12 8.33
CA THR A 28 -44.18 6.41 8.33
C THR A 28 -45.23 7.11 9.21
N ASP A 29 -44.83 7.60 10.39
CA ASP A 29 -45.74 8.30 11.31
C ASP A 29 -46.21 9.66 10.75
N LYS A 30 -45.31 10.43 10.14
CA LYS A 30 -45.64 11.73 9.53
C LYS A 30 -46.51 11.57 8.27
N GLN A 31 -46.23 10.54 7.47
CA GLN A 31 -47.07 10.15 6.33
C GLN A 31 -48.49 9.79 6.79
N TYR A 32 -48.61 9.00 7.86
CA TYR A 32 -49.92 8.59 8.39
C TYR A 32 -50.74 9.79 8.92
N ALA A 33 -50.10 10.74 9.60
CA ALA A 33 -50.74 11.97 10.05
C ALA A 33 -51.22 12.86 8.89
N ALA A 34 -50.41 13.00 7.83
CA ALA A 34 -50.77 13.76 6.63
C ALA A 34 -51.96 13.13 5.88
N TYR A 35 -51.97 11.80 5.72
CA TYR A 35 -53.07 11.05 5.13
C TYR A 35 -54.38 11.24 5.92
N LYS A 36 -54.33 11.12 7.25
CA LYS A 36 -55.51 11.31 8.11
C LYS A 36 -56.07 12.73 8.03
N LYS A 37 -55.21 13.74 7.85
CA LYS A 37 -55.61 15.14 7.67
C LYS A 37 -56.29 15.37 6.31
N ALA A 38 -55.72 14.85 5.21
CA ALA A 38 -56.31 14.93 3.88
C ALA A 38 -57.67 14.24 3.82
N ARG A 39 -57.76 13.02 4.39
CA ARG A 39 -59.02 12.27 4.47
C ARG A 39 -60.12 13.02 5.20
N ARG A 40 -59.82 13.65 6.35
CA ARG A 40 -60.80 14.44 7.13
C ARG A 40 -61.32 15.67 6.38
N LYS A 41 -60.45 16.34 5.63
CA LYS A 41 -60.80 17.53 4.82
C LYS A 41 -61.79 17.17 3.71
N HIS A 42 -61.57 16.04 3.02
CA HIS A 42 -62.45 15.59 1.94
C HIS A 42 -63.71 14.86 2.44
N THR A 43 -63.70 14.19 3.60
CA THR A 43 -64.95 13.61 4.16
C THR A 43 -65.95 14.64 4.70
N GLY A 44 -65.52 15.87 5.03
CA GLY A 44 -66.39 16.95 5.47
C GLY A 44 -67.24 17.55 4.33
N ALA A 45 -66.67 17.66 3.12
CA ALA A 45 -67.34 18.26 1.96
C ALA A 45 -68.43 17.37 1.32
N TYR A 46 -68.43 16.06 1.59
CA TYR A 46 -69.33 15.10 0.94
C TYR A 46 -70.54 14.68 1.78
N LYS A 47 -70.58 15.00 3.08
CA LYS A 47 -71.82 14.85 3.88
C LYS A 47 -72.95 15.76 3.39
N GLU A 48 -72.63 16.89 2.75
CA GLU A 48 -73.61 17.77 2.10
C GLU A 48 -74.18 17.17 0.79
N ASN A 49 -73.43 16.36 0.05
CA ASN A 49 -73.87 15.81 -1.25
C ASN A 49 -74.67 14.49 -1.17
N ALA A 50 -74.46 13.67 -0.12
CA ALA A 50 -75.16 12.39 0.03
C ALA A 50 -76.63 12.53 0.46
N VAL A 51 -77.01 13.67 1.07
CA VAL A 51 -78.41 13.94 1.46
C VAL A 51 -79.30 14.10 0.21
N ASN A 52 -78.76 14.63 -0.90
CA ASN A 52 -79.51 14.85 -2.14
C ASN A 52 -79.74 13.59 -2.99
N THR A 53 -79.01 12.50 -2.78
CA THR A 53 -79.11 11.27 -3.61
C THR A 53 -80.07 10.22 -3.04
N SER A 54 -80.34 10.25 -1.72
CA SER A 54 -81.28 9.32 -1.06
C SER A 54 -82.75 9.55 -1.45
N ALA A 55 -83.12 10.76 -1.88
CA ALA A 55 -84.46 11.09 -2.38
C ALA A 55 -84.77 10.47 -3.75
N TYR A 56 -83.75 9.98 -4.49
CA TYR A 56 -83.90 9.49 -5.86
C TYR A 56 -84.30 8.00 -5.94
N TYR A 57 -83.98 7.18 -4.94
CA TYR A 57 -84.17 5.72 -4.97
C TYR A 57 -85.45 5.20 -4.31
N ALA A 58 -86.26 6.07 -3.67
CA ALA A 58 -87.56 5.68 -3.11
C ALA A 58 -88.65 5.36 -4.17
N ASN A 59 -88.38 5.66 -5.45
CA ASN A 59 -89.33 5.49 -6.57
C ASN A 59 -89.22 4.15 -7.33
N MET A 60 -88.34 3.22 -6.93
CA MET A 60 -88.24 1.89 -7.55
C MET A 60 -88.58 0.81 -6.51
N ASN A 61 -89.84 0.34 -6.57
CA ASN A 61 -90.52 -0.60 -5.68
C ASN A 61 -89.73 -1.93 -5.42
N TYR A 62 -88.70 -1.86 -4.58
CA TYR A 62 -87.75 -2.92 -4.24
C TYR A 62 -87.82 -3.21 -2.74
N ASP A 63 -88.12 -4.46 -2.37
CA ASP A 63 -88.09 -4.90 -0.97
C ASP A 63 -86.67 -5.39 -0.59
N PRO A 64 -85.94 -4.67 0.27
CA PRO A 64 -84.55 -4.97 0.58
C PRO A 64 -84.36 -6.21 1.48
N LYS A 65 -85.43 -6.78 2.05
CA LYS A 65 -85.27 -7.89 3.01
C LYS A 65 -85.29 -9.28 2.36
N THR A 66 -85.84 -9.41 1.16
CA THR A 66 -86.01 -10.71 0.49
C THR A 66 -85.23 -10.82 -0.83
N HIS A 67 -84.62 -9.73 -1.30
CA HIS A 67 -83.73 -9.67 -2.47
C HIS A 67 -84.28 -10.40 -3.72
N ASN A 68 -85.61 -10.37 -3.93
CA ASN A 68 -86.25 -10.91 -5.13
C ASN A 68 -87.40 -10.00 -5.61
N ARG A 69 -87.46 -9.77 -6.92
CA ARG A 69 -88.68 -9.31 -7.62
C ARG A 69 -89.68 -10.47 -7.66
N LYS A 70 -90.97 -10.24 -7.37
CA LYS A 70 -92.02 -11.24 -7.64
C LYS A 70 -91.95 -11.66 -9.12
N ALA A 71 -91.71 -12.95 -9.40
CA ALA A 71 -91.66 -13.49 -10.76
C ALA A 71 -93.06 -13.85 -11.25
N ASP A 72 -93.31 -13.70 -12.55
CA ASP A 72 -94.41 -14.41 -13.20
C ASP A 72 -93.93 -15.18 -14.45
N SER A 73 -94.24 -16.47 -14.42
CA SER A 73 -94.25 -17.57 -15.40
C SER A 73 -93.53 -17.53 -16.77
N GLY A 74 -92.69 -18.57 -17.03
CA GLY A 74 -92.78 -19.37 -18.27
C GLY A 74 -91.58 -19.47 -19.25
N LYS A 75 -91.06 -20.71 -19.39
CA LYS A 75 -90.37 -21.36 -20.54
C LYS A 75 -88.83 -21.26 -20.72
N LYS A 76 -88.27 -22.41 -21.14
CA LYS A 76 -86.87 -22.88 -21.18
C LYS A 76 -86.22 -22.82 -22.59
N TYR A 77 -84.91 -23.15 -22.62
CA TYR A 77 -84.03 -23.72 -23.68
C TYR A 77 -83.12 -22.72 -24.43
N ASN A 78 -81.91 -23.04 -24.91
CA ASN A 78 -80.85 -24.07 -24.69
C ASN A 78 -79.64 -23.70 -25.58
N GLY A 79 -78.45 -24.22 -25.30
CA GLY A 79 -77.17 -23.78 -25.86
C GLY A 79 -76.85 -24.15 -27.31
N ALA A 80 -76.07 -23.29 -27.97
CA ALA A 80 -75.16 -23.58 -29.08
C ALA A 80 -74.32 -22.32 -29.42
N ASN A 81 -73.06 -22.54 -29.81
CA ASN A 81 -72.08 -21.62 -30.42
C ASN A 81 -70.99 -21.03 -29.49
N GLY A 82 -69.91 -21.81 -29.34
CA GLY A 82 -68.57 -21.29 -29.06
C GLY A 82 -67.76 -21.06 -30.34
N ILE A 83 -66.68 -20.27 -30.25
CA ILE A 83 -65.47 -20.39 -31.08
C ILE A 83 -64.24 -20.32 -30.16
N ILE A 84 -63.31 -21.23 -30.47
CA ILE A 84 -62.08 -21.62 -29.77
C ILE A 84 -60.92 -20.70 -30.17
N TYR A 85 -59.97 -20.42 -29.26
CA TYR A 85 -58.56 -20.28 -29.64
C TYR A 85 -57.67 -21.17 -28.77
N LYS A 86 -56.89 -22.02 -29.44
CA LYS A 86 -55.94 -23.01 -28.92
C LYS A 86 -54.51 -22.45 -29.03
N ALA A 87 -53.62 -22.89 -28.14
CA ALA A 87 -52.26 -22.40 -27.91
C ALA A 87 -51.19 -22.85 -28.93
N GLY A 88 -50.07 -22.10 -28.93
CA GLY A 88 -48.72 -22.44 -29.43
C GLY A 88 -47.97 -21.14 -29.80
N SER A 89 -46.69 -20.87 -29.53
CA SER A 89 -45.57 -21.55 -28.86
C SER A 89 -44.45 -20.49 -28.68
N GLY A 90 -43.73 -20.49 -27.56
CA GLY A 90 -42.55 -19.63 -27.36
C GLY A 90 -41.92 -19.82 -25.98
N GLU A 91 -40.67 -20.28 -25.97
CA GLU A 91 -39.83 -20.70 -24.83
C GLU A 91 -39.46 -19.55 -23.87
N HIS A 92 -39.37 -19.81 -22.56
CA HIS A 92 -38.09 -20.03 -21.87
C HIS A 92 -38.20 -20.03 -20.32
N SER A 93 -37.59 -21.08 -19.76
CA SER A 93 -36.86 -21.21 -18.49
C SER A 93 -37.43 -20.59 -17.21
N THR A 94 -37.98 -21.48 -16.38
CA THR A 94 -37.95 -21.38 -14.93
C THR A 94 -36.55 -21.75 -14.39
N ARG A 95 -36.00 -20.93 -13.49
CA ARG A 95 -35.08 -21.41 -12.44
C ARG A 95 -35.46 -20.80 -11.11
N THR A 96 -35.76 -21.70 -10.19
CA THR A 96 -36.20 -21.52 -8.82
C THR A 96 -35.00 -21.39 -7.87
N TYR A 97 -35.10 -20.55 -6.86
CA TYR A 97 -34.54 -20.75 -5.50
C TYR A 97 -35.56 -20.08 -4.55
N GLY A 98 -36.52 -20.81 -3.96
CA GLY A 98 -36.47 -21.40 -2.60
C GLY A 98 -36.94 -20.35 -1.57
N SER A 99 -37.94 -20.51 -0.69
CA SER A 99 -38.64 -21.69 -0.15
C SER A 99 -39.90 -21.27 0.64
N ASN A 100 -40.98 -22.07 0.56
CA ASN A 100 -42.02 -22.39 1.58
C ASN A 100 -42.83 -21.24 2.26
N LYS A 101 -44.14 -21.31 2.54
CA LYS A 101 -45.25 -22.29 2.42
C LYS A 101 -46.55 -21.50 2.71
N GLY A 102 -47.66 -21.81 2.03
CA GLY A 102 -48.98 -21.26 2.35
C GLY A 102 -50.02 -21.59 1.28
N SER A 103 -50.63 -22.77 1.41
CA SER A 103 -51.54 -23.43 0.48
C SER A 103 -52.85 -22.67 0.20
N ILE A 104 -53.22 -22.59 -1.09
CA ILE A 104 -54.54 -22.18 -1.59
C ILE A 104 -55.49 -23.38 -1.53
N ILE A 105 -56.62 -23.24 -0.82
CA ILE A 105 -57.76 -24.16 -0.94
C ILE A 105 -58.67 -23.61 -2.05
N LYS A 106 -58.79 -24.35 -3.16
CA LYS A 106 -59.86 -24.18 -4.14
C LYS A 106 -61.14 -24.82 -3.60
N ARG A 107 -62.28 -24.14 -3.71
CA ARG A 107 -63.57 -24.81 -3.92
C ARG A 107 -64.16 -24.33 -5.24
N GLU A 108 -64.42 -25.29 -6.09
CA GLU A 108 -65.33 -25.20 -7.23
C GLU A 108 -66.76 -25.21 -6.67
N ASP A 109 -67.65 -24.40 -7.24
CA ASP A 109 -69.05 -24.70 -7.57
C ASP A 109 -69.91 -23.42 -7.63
N ASN A 110 -70.49 -23.20 -8.81
CA ASN A 110 -71.62 -22.34 -9.15
C ASN A 110 -71.53 -20.81 -8.96
N GLY A 111 -71.92 -20.10 -10.03
CA GLY A 111 -71.80 -18.66 -10.17
C GLY A 111 -72.56 -17.84 -9.14
N GLY A 112 -71.88 -16.79 -8.66
CA GLY A 112 -72.44 -15.71 -7.85
C GLY A 112 -71.41 -14.60 -7.73
N TYR A 113 -71.78 -13.38 -8.15
CA TYR A 113 -71.00 -12.18 -7.81
C TYR A 113 -71.20 -11.86 -6.33
N VAL A 114 -70.12 -11.68 -5.59
CA VAL A 114 -70.15 -11.09 -4.26
C VAL A 114 -69.70 -9.63 -4.38
N ILE A 115 -70.66 -8.71 -4.27
CA ILE A 115 -70.39 -7.40 -3.68
C ILE A 115 -70.38 -7.64 -2.17
N SER A 116 -69.19 -7.69 -1.56
CA SER A 116 -69.06 -7.65 -0.10
C SER A 116 -68.89 -6.19 0.29
N SER A 117 -69.94 -5.68 0.91
CA SER A 117 -70.02 -4.46 1.69
C SER A 117 -68.85 -4.35 2.67
N CYS A 118 -68.30 -3.14 2.76
CA CYS A 118 -67.36 -2.73 3.78
C CYS A 118 -67.93 -2.99 5.18
N GLU A 119 -67.38 -3.97 5.88
CA GLU A 119 -67.29 -3.93 7.34
C GLU A 119 -65.82 -3.81 7.74
N ALA A 120 -65.60 -2.92 8.70
CA ALA A 120 -64.29 -2.50 9.17
C ALA A 120 -63.55 -3.66 9.85
N GLY A 121 -62.58 -4.24 9.13
CA GLY A 121 -61.49 -5.02 9.71
C GLY A 121 -60.19 -4.24 9.59
N GLU A 122 -59.44 -4.13 10.69
CA GLU A 122 -58.08 -3.59 10.73
C GLU A 122 -57.20 -4.34 9.72
N TYR A 123 -56.90 -3.71 8.58
CA TYR A 123 -55.81 -4.15 7.72
C TYR A 123 -54.51 -3.49 8.19
N ASP A 124 -53.58 -4.32 8.69
CA ASP A 124 -52.20 -3.93 8.98
C ASP A 124 -51.52 -3.50 7.67
N TYR A 125 -51.17 -2.22 7.57
CA TYR A 125 -50.71 -1.58 6.33
C TYR A 125 -49.20 -1.82 6.04
N ARG A 126 -48.58 -2.82 6.68
CA ARG A 126 -47.15 -3.11 6.52
C ARG A 126 -46.76 -3.78 5.19
N ASP A 127 -47.72 -4.31 4.42
CA ASP A 127 -47.43 -5.08 3.19
C ASP A 127 -47.57 -4.29 1.87
N TYR A 128 -47.91 -3.00 1.89
CA TYR A 128 -48.20 -2.27 0.64
C TYR A 128 -47.00 -1.63 -0.09
N ASN A 129 -45.78 -1.74 0.45
CA ASN A 129 -44.59 -1.14 -0.17
C ASN A 129 -43.81 -2.06 -1.13
N TYR A 130 -44.35 -3.23 -1.51
CA TYR A 130 -43.63 -4.18 -2.36
C TYR A 130 -43.86 -4.04 -3.88
N TYR A 131 -44.75 -3.16 -4.35
CA TYR A 131 -44.94 -2.92 -5.78
C TYR A 131 -45.12 -1.44 -6.11
N ASN A 132 -44.01 -0.69 -6.16
CA ASN A 132 -43.93 0.47 -7.04
C ASN A 132 -42.49 0.78 -7.47
N LYS A 133 -41.91 -0.11 -8.28
CA LYS A 133 -40.79 0.24 -9.16
C LYS A 133 -41.27 0.15 -10.60
N GLY A 134 -41.47 1.32 -11.21
CA GLY A 134 -41.45 1.49 -12.65
C GLY A 134 -42.74 1.10 -13.38
N SER A 135 -43.69 2.02 -13.47
CA SER A 135 -44.60 2.13 -14.61
C SER A 135 -45.19 3.54 -14.67
N ARG A 136 -44.63 4.39 -15.53
CA ARG A 136 -45.29 5.61 -16.00
C ARG A 136 -46.51 5.19 -16.82
N SER A 137 -47.69 5.13 -16.19
CA SER A 137 -48.94 4.99 -16.94
C SER A 137 -49.25 6.33 -17.60
N ARG A 138 -49.23 6.35 -18.94
CA ARG A 138 -49.69 7.48 -19.74
C ARG A 138 -51.20 7.62 -19.55
N ASN A 139 -51.64 8.80 -19.11
CA ASN A 139 -53.04 9.20 -19.17
C ASN A 139 -53.54 9.04 -20.62
N ARG A 140 -54.46 8.11 -20.83
CA ARG A 140 -55.32 8.08 -22.01
C ARG A 140 -56.75 8.14 -21.50
N THR A 141 -57.29 9.34 -21.44
CA THR A 141 -58.73 9.58 -21.38
C THR A 141 -59.35 8.99 -22.64
N LYS A 142 -60.06 7.88 -22.48
CA LYS A 142 -61.10 7.46 -23.42
C LYS A 142 -62.40 7.40 -22.64
N GLU A 143 -63.26 8.37 -22.89
CA GLU A 143 -64.68 8.26 -22.61
C GLU A 143 -65.23 7.10 -23.45
N GLU A 144 -65.60 6.00 -22.80
CA GLU A 144 -66.46 5.00 -23.41
C GLU A 144 -67.88 5.23 -22.89
N LYS A 145 -68.74 5.77 -23.76
CA LYS A 145 -70.20 5.74 -23.55
C LYS A 145 -70.68 4.31 -23.74
N SER A 146 -71.33 3.76 -22.72
CA SER A 146 -72.14 2.54 -22.84
C SER A 146 -73.46 2.87 -23.58
N PRO A 147 -74.04 1.94 -24.36
CA PRO A 147 -75.29 2.16 -25.12
C PRO A 147 -76.56 2.26 -24.26
N ASP A 148 -76.46 2.02 -22.95
CA ASP A 148 -77.54 2.23 -21.98
C ASP A 148 -77.14 3.38 -21.08
N ASN A 149 -78.01 4.38 -20.94
CA ASN A 149 -77.73 5.71 -20.39
C ASN A 149 -77.55 5.71 -18.85
N SER A 150 -76.85 4.72 -18.31
CA SER A 150 -76.55 4.56 -16.89
C SER A 150 -75.28 5.33 -16.53
N VAL A 151 -75.45 6.43 -15.79
CA VAL A 151 -74.35 7.18 -15.17
C VAL A 151 -73.76 6.31 -14.04
N TYR A 152 -72.59 5.70 -14.27
CA TYR A 152 -71.75 5.26 -13.16
C TYR A 152 -71.09 6.50 -12.56
N ILE A 153 -71.59 6.97 -11.42
CA ILE A 153 -70.85 7.92 -10.58
C ILE A 153 -69.59 7.18 -10.13
N ASN A 154 -68.48 7.49 -10.79
CA ASN A 154 -67.21 6.85 -10.55
C ASN A 154 -66.68 7.37 -9.19
N ASN A 155 -66.66 6.53 -8.16
CA ASN A 155 -65.82 6.69 -6.96
C ASN A 155 -64.30 6.72 -7.28
N ARG A 156 -63.94 6.85 -8.57
CA ARG A 156 -62.58 6.97 -9.08
C ARG A 156 -62.05 8.41 -8.94
N PHE A 157 -62.89 9.43 -9.14
CA PHE A 157 -62.51 10.83 -8.88
C PHE A 157 -62.19 11.08 -7.39
N GLU A 158 -62.92 10.41 -6.50
CA GLU A 158 -62.79 10.52 -5.04
C GLU A 158 -61.44 10.00 -4.51
N LYS A 159 -60.85 8.99 -5.16
CA LYS A 159 -59.51 8.49 -4.84
C LYS A 159 -58.43 9.39 -5.44
N ASP A 160 -58.57 9.83 -6.68
CA ASP A 160 -57.46 10.49 -7.38
C ASP A 160 -57.06 11.83 -6.72
N ASP A 161 -58.01 12.63 -6.23
CA ASP A 161 -57.71 13.93 -5.59
C ASP A 161 -57.05 13.80 -4.21
N ILE A 162 -57.53 12.87 -3.38
CA ILE A 162 -56.92 12.58 -2.06
C ILE A 162 -55.50 12.03 -2.25
N TYR A 163 -55.29 11.19 -3.27
CA TYR A 163 -53.99 10.60 -3.56
C TYR A 163 -53.00 11.64 -4.12
N GLN A 164 -53.45 12.61 -4.93
CA GLN A 164 -52.58 13.69 -5.44
C GLN A 164 -52.14 14.66 -4.33
N GLU A 165 -53.05 15.08 -3.44
CA GLU A 165 -52.72 15.97 -2.31
C GLU A 165 -51.82 15.25 -1.29
N TYR A 166 -52.05 13.95 -1.05
CA TYR A 166 -51.17 13.12 -0.22
C TYR A 166 -49.77 12.95 -0.85
N SER A 167 -49.71 12.61 -2.14
CA SER A 167 -48.47 12.41 -2.89
C SER A 167 -47.55 13.64 -2.87
N THR A 168 -48.12 14.84 -2.99
CA THR A 168 -47.35 16.09 -2.99
C THR A 168 -46.79 16.43 -1.61
N GLU A 169 -47.56 16.24 -0.55
CA GLU A 169 -47.11 16.51 0.82
C GLU A 169 -46.13 15.44 1.33
N ASP A 170 -46.35 14.18 0.95
CA ASP A 170 -45.45 13.08 1.23
C ASP A 170 -44.05 13.30 0.60
N ASN A 171 -43.99 13.76 -0.66
CA ASN A 171 -42.73 14.12 -1.30
C ASN A 171 -42.00 15.28 -0.59
N ARG A 172 -42.74 16.26 -0.04
CA ARG A 172 -42.16 17.35 0.76
C ARG A 172 -41.58 16.86 2.09
N ILE A 173 -42.32 16.02 2.80
CA ILE A 173 -41.88 15.42 4.07
C ILE A 173 -40.64 14.55 3.83
N ARG A 174 -40.64 13.69 2.80
CA ARG A 174 -39.49 12.86 2.44
C ARG A 174 -38.26 13.70 2.10
N LYS A 175 -38.42 14.84 1.42
CA LYS A 175 -37.30 15.75 1.07
C LYS A 175 -36.78 16.55 2.28
N ALA A 176 -37.64 16.89 3.24
CA ALA A 176 -37.23 17.59 4.46
C ALA A 176 -36.50 16.65 5.42
N VAL A 177 -37.05 15.47 5.66
CA VAL A 177 -36.46 14.44 6.52
C VAL A 177 -35.10 14.00 5.97
N ARG A 178 -35.01 13.69 4.68
CA ARG A 178 -33.72 13.34 4.02
C ARG A 178 -32.65 14.42 4.18
N ARG A 179 -33.01 15.71 4.17
CA ARG A 179 -32.04 16.81 4.34
C ARG A 179 -31.52 16.91 5.77
N ASP A 180 -32.39 16.79 6.77
CA ASP A 180 -31.99 16.82 8.19
C ASP A 180 -31.08 15.64 8.54
N ILE A 181 -31.41 14.45 8.03
CA ILE A 181 -30.60 13.24 8.19
C ILE A 181 -29.27 13.37 7.47
N ALA A 182 -29.26 13.84 6.22
CA ALA A 182 -28.03 14.02 5.46
C ALA A 182 -27.07 14.98 6.18
N GLY A 183 -27.60 16.06 6.78
CA GLY A 183 -26.80 16.98 7.60
C GLY A 183 -26.19 16.31 8.84
N LYS A 184 -26.98 15.52 9.57
CA LYS A 184 -26.49 14.78 10.76
C LYS A 184 -25.48 13.69 10.40
N CYS A 185 -25.69 12.96 9.30
CA CYS A 185 -24.75 11.95 8.82
C CYS A 185 -23.44 12.60 8.34
N MET A 186 -23.52 13.75 7.66
CA MET A 186 -22.34 14.50 7.24
C MET A 186 -21.51 14.98 8.44
N ALA A 187 -22.17 15.46 9.51
CA ALA A 187 -21.48 15.86 10.73
C ALA A 187 -20.75 14.69 11.42
N VAL A 188 -21.37 13.50 11.48
CA VAL A 188 -20.73 12.29 12.03
C VAL A 188 -19.55 11.84 11.18
N MET A 189 -19.68 11.87 9.84
CA MET A 189 -18.58 11.54 8.93
C MET A 189 -17.40 12.50 9.05
N ILE A 190 -17.66 13.80 9.21
CA ILE A 190 -16.62 14.80 9.47
C ILE A 190 -15.93 14.53 10.81
N PHE A 191 -16.69 14.18 11.86
CA PHE A 191 -16.11 13.86 13.17
C PHE A 191 -15.22 12.61 13.13
N ILE A 192 -15.65 11.56 12.43
CA ILE A 192 -14.83 10.35 12.20
C ILE A 192 -13.57 10.69 11.40
N ALA A 193 -13.70 11.50 10.34
CA ALA A 193 -12.56 11.93 9.54
C ALA A 193 -11.55 12.72 10.40
N ILE A 194 -12.01 13.65 11.24
CA ILE A 194 -11.15 14.39 12.17
C ILE A 194 -10.49 13.43 13.17
N TYR A 195 -11.24 12.49 13.75
CA TYR A 195 -10.71 11.52 14.71
C TYR A 195 -9.65 10.59 14.10
N LEU A 196 -9.74 10.27 12.81
CA LEU A 196 -8.74 9.45 12.10
C LEU A 196 -7.57 10.29 11.57
N LEU A 197 -7.84 11.50 11.08
CA LEU A 197 -6.84 12.35 10.44
C LEU A 197 -5.98 13.13 11.44
N VAL A 198 -6.52 13.53 12.58
CA VAL A 198 -5.77 14.32 13.56
C VAL A 198 -4.65 13.49 14.22
N PRO A 199 -4.90 12.25 14.71
CA PRO A 199 -3.83 11.41 15.25
C PRO A 199 -2.79 11.03 14.19
N THR A 200 -3.19 10.82 12.93
CA THR A 200 -2.26 10.50 11.84
C THR A 200 -1.38 11.70 11.45
N ILE A 201 -1.93 12.92 11.42
CA ILE A 201 -1.14 14.14 11.18
C ILE A 201 -0.19 14.42 12.36
N ILE A 202 -0.66 14.24 13.60
CA ILE A 202 0.17 14.42 14.80
C ILE A 202 1.30 13.38 14.84
N THR A 203 1.01 12.12 14.53
CA THR A 203 2.04 11.07 14.44
C THR A 203 3.02 11.34 13.29
N MET A 204 2.57 11.70 12.08
CA MET A 204 3.45 12.10 10.96
C MET A 204 4.41 13.25 11.33
N ARG A 205 3.94 14.21 12.13
CA ARG A 205 4.77 15.35 12.58
C ARG A 205 5.75 14.99 13.69
N LEU A 206 5.47 13.97 14.50
CA LEU A 206 6.31 13.55 15.62
C LEU A 206 7.30 12.42 15.26
N THR A 207 6.96 11.51 14.33
CA THR A 207 7.79 10.33 14.03
C THR A 207 8.54 10.40 12.70
N GLY A 208 8.15 11.24 11.74
CA GLY A 208 8.95 11.51 10.54
C GLY A 208 9.28 10.31 9.62
N VAL A 209 8.67 9.14 9.83
CA VAL A 209 8.88 7.94 9.03
C VAL A 209 7.65 7.70 8.15
N VAL A 210 7.87 7.70 6.84
CA VAL A 210 6.92 7.20 5.84
C VAL A 210 7.12 5.70 5.79
N ASP A 211 6.22 4.93 6.40
CA ASP A 211 6.11 3.50 6.09
C ASP A 211 5.35 3.39 4.76
N THR A 212 6.11 3.35 3.67
CA THR A 212 5.62 2.78 2.41
C THR A 212 5.34 1.32 2.65
N VAL A 213 4.18 0.84 2.19
CA VAL A 213 3.83 -0.58 2.21
C VAL A 213 4.77 -1.29 1.23
N VAL A 214 5.93 -1.73 1.73
CA VAL A 214 6.83 -2.64 1.04
C VAL A 214 6.15 -4.01 1.06
N SER A 215 6.16 -4.69 -0.08
CA SER A 215 5.82 -6.11 -0.22
C SER A 215 6.45 -6.92 0.91
N GLU A 216 5.79 -8.00 1.37
CA GLU A 216 6.38 -8.92 2.36
C GLU A 216 7.76 -9.41 1.86
N GLU A 217 8.83 -8.77 2.35
CA GLU A 217 10.20 -9.23 2.20
C GLU A 217 10.32 -10.56 2.96
N ILE A 218 10.95 -11.55 2.33
CA ILE A 218 11.45 -12.73 3.03
C ILE A 218 12.58 -12.21 3.92
N THR A 219 12.25 -11.82 5.15
CA THR A 219 13.23 -11.47 6.16
C THR A 219 13.59 -12.76 6.88
N ASP A 220 14.86 -13.14 6.86
CA ASP A 220 15.37 -14.26 7.66
C ASP A 220 15.40 -13.93 9.16
N GLY A 221 14.98 -12.71 9.52
CA GLY A 221 14.88 -12.18 10.86
C GLY A 221 16.15 -11.53 11.38
N LYS A 222 17.24 -11.50 10.60
CA LYS A 222 18.51 -10.89 11.00
C LYS A 222 18.42 -9.37 10.94
N THR A 223 19.02 -8.70 11.93
CA THR A 223 18.99 -7.23 12.02
C THR A 223 20.35 -6.62 12.33
N VAL A 224 20.50 -5.34 12.01
CA VAL A 224 21.63 -4.50 12.41
C VAL A 224 21.12 -3.40 13.34
N THR A 225 21.77 -3.25 14.49
CA THR A 225 21.50 -2.13 15.41
C THR A 225 22.22 -0.90 14.90
N VAL A 226 21.46 0.09 14.45
CA VAL A 226 21.95 1.34 13.86
C VAL A 226 21.89 2.47 14.89
N SER A 227 23.01 3.17 15.06
CA SER A 227 23.11 4.35 15.91
C SER A 227 22.67 5.61 15.18
N TYR A 228 21.73 6.33 15.79
CA TYR A 228 21.27 7.67 15.42
C TYR A 228 21.65 8.65 16.54
N LYS A 229 21.64 9.97 16.26
CA LYS A 229 22.14 11.01 17.18
C LYS A 229 21.71 10.85 18.64
N ASN A 230 20.48 10.40 18.91
CA ASN A 230 19.94 10.29 20.26
C ASN A 230 19.29 8.92 20.56
N ALA A 231 19.44 7.93 19.69
CA ALA A 231 18.75 6.65 19.81
C ALA A 231 19.43 5.57 18.96
N THR A 232 19.21 4.31 19.30
CA THR A 232 19.52 3.17 18.42
C THR A 232 18.23 2.59 17.87
N GLN A 233 18.30 1.99 16.68
CA GLN A 233 17.17 1.29 16.08
C GLN A 233 17.65 -0.03 15.45
N SER A 234 16.91 -1.10 15.67
CA SER A 234 17.10 -2.35 14.95
C SER A 234 16.52 -2.22 13.54
N VAL A 235 17.36 -2.46 12.54
CA VAL A 235 17.05 -2.35 11.10
C VAL A 235 17.24 -3.73 10.47
N ASP A 236 16.36 -4.14 9.56
CA ASP A 236 16.55 -5.38 8.78
C ASP A 236 17.87 -5.36 8.00
N VAL A 237 18.53 -6.51 7.85
CA VAL A 237 19.82 -6.59 7.13
C VAL A 237 19.70 -6.07 5.69
N GLU A 238 18.65 -6.41 4.95
CA GLU A 238 18.47 -5.95 3.56
C GLU A 238 18.35 -4.43 3.49
N LYS A 239 17.62 -3.85 4.45
CA LYS A 239 17.53 -2.40 4.58
C LYS A 239 18.87 -1.77 4.98
N PHE A 240 19.66 -2.42 5.82
CA PHE A 240 20.99 -1.93 6.18
C PHE A 240 21.96 -2.01 5.00
N ILE A 241 21.90 -3.07 4.18
CA ILE A 241 22.66 -3.18 2.93
C ILE A 241 22.36 -1.99 2.01
N ALA A 242 21.08 -1.66 1.83
CA ALA A 242 20.68 -0.47 1.06
C ALA A 242 21.27 0.84 1.64
N MET A 243 21.39 0.94 2.97
CA MET A 243 22.01 2.09 3.64
C MET A 243 23.51 2.19 3.40
N VAL A 244 24.22 1.07 3.36
CA VAL A 244 25.65 1.01 3.02
C VAL A 244 25.86 1.30 1.53
N LEU A 245 25.06 0.69 0.65
CA LEU A 245 25.14 0.90 -0.80
C LEU A 245 24.84 2.35 -1.19
N ALA A 246 23.93 3.03 -0.46
CA ALA A 246 23.67 4.47 -0.64
C ALA A 246 24.88 5.37 -0.36
N ASP A 247 25.76 4.96 0.56
CA ASP A 247 27.00 5.68 0.81
C ASP A 247 27.99 5.52 -0.35
N ARG A 248 28.06 4.31 -0.90
CA ARG A 248 28.97 3.92 -1.99
C ARG A 248 28.51 4.31 -3.39
N LEU A 249 27.21 4.53 -3.61
CA LEU A 249 26.66 4.86 -4.93
C LEU A 249 27.29 6.14 -5.52
N TYR A 250 27.87 6.00 -6.71
CA TYR A 250 28.25 7.07 -7.61
C TYR A 250 27.28 7.18 -8.79
N MET A 251 27.16 8.38 -9.35
CA MET A 251 26.31 8.60 -10.52
C MET A 251 26.86 7.85 -11.73
N GLY A 252 26.02 7.01 -12.33
CA GLY A 252 26.38 6.20 -13.51
C GLY A 252 26.98 4.84 -13.17
N ASP A 253 26.93 4.39 -11.91
CA ASP A 253 27.24 3.01 -11.54
C ASP A 253 26.31 2.02 -12.24
N GLU A 254 26.87 0.93 -12.73
CA GLU A 254 26.11 -0.10 -13.44
C GLU A 254 25.35 -1.00 -12.47
N VAL A 255 24.18 -1.47 -12.89
CA VAL A 255 23.31 -2.35 -12.08
C VAL A 255 24.05 -3.60 -11.60
N GLU A 256 24.86 -4.23 -12.46
CA GLU A 256 25.59 -5.45 -12.11
C GLU A 256 26.72 -5.20 -11.09
N LEU A 257 27.32 -4.00 -11.07
CA LEU A 257 28.23 -3.60 -10.01
C LEU A 257 27.49 -3.46 -8.67
N LEU A 258 26.36 -2.75 -8.67
CA LEU A 258 25.57 -2.53 -7.45
C LEU A 258 25.05 -3.85 -6.85
N LYS A 259 24.69 -4.82 -7.70
CA LYS A 259 24.36 -6.19 -7.28
C LYS A 259 25.56 -6.90 -6.65
N ALA A 260 26.75 -6.82 -7.26
CA ALA A 260 27.96 -7.40 -6.71
C ALA A 260 28.30 -6.80 -5.33
N GLU A 261 28.23 -5.46 -5.19
CA GLU A 261 28.45 -4.79 -3.90
C GLU A 261 27.41 -5.20 -2.84
N SER A 262 26.13 -5.30 -3.19
CA SER A 262 25.07 -5.79 -2.29
C SER A 262 25.40 -7.17 -1.72
N ILE A 263 25.82 -8.11 -2.58
CA ILE A 263 26.22 -9.47 -2.19
C ILE A 263 27.45 -9.45 -1.29
N MET A 264 28.44 -8.60 -1.58
CA MET A 264 29.64 -8.46 -0.76
C MET A 264 29.32 -7.91 0.62
N ILE A 265 28.51 -6.85 0.70
CA ILE A 265 28.06 -6.26 1.97
C ILE A 265 27.30 -7.30 2.80
N ARG A 266 26.36 -8.03 2.19
CA ARG A 266 25.61 -9.10 2.88
C ARG A 266 26.53 -10.18 3.43
N THR A 267 27.49 -10.62 2.62
CA THR A 267 28.46 -11.65 3.00
C THR A 267 29.28 -11.22 4.22
N ASP A 268 29.78 -9.99 4.24
CA ASP A 268 30.53 -9.47 5.38
C ASP A 268 29.66 -9.30 6.62
N ILE A 269 28.41 -8.83 6.47
CA ILE A 269 27.46 -8.75 7.61
C ILE A 269 27.26 -10.14 8.22
N TYR A 270 26.97 -11.15 7.41
CA TYR A 270 26.73 -12.51 7.91
C TYR A 270 28.00 -13.15 8.49
N ARG A 271 29.17 -12.93 7.86
CA ARG A 271 30.45 -13.39 8.40
C ARG A 271 30.73 -12.81 9.78
N MET A 272 30.50 -11.51 9.96
CA MET A 272 30.78 -10.82 11.22
C MET A 272 29.72 -11.10 12.29
N MET A 273 28.47 -11.32 11.88
CA MET A 273 27.36 -11.69 12.76
C MET A 273 27.47 -13.13 13.28
N GLY A 274 28.06 -14.04 12.49
CA GLY A 274 28.19 -15.45 12.85
C GLY A 274 26.81 -16.09 13.08
N GLU A 275 26.64 -16.76 14.21
CA GLU A 275 25.38 -17.44 14.57
C GLU A 275 24.34 -16.50 15.22
N GLN A 276 24.68 -15.22 15.41
CA GLN A 276 23.77 -14.25 16.02
C GLN A 276 22.67 -13.82 15.04
N MET A 277 21.58 -13.28 15.58
CA MET A 277 20.49 -12.68 14.79
C MET A 277 20.55 -11.15 14.77
N ASN A 278 21.50 -10.56 15.48
CA ASN A 278 21.69 -9.11 15.54
C ASN A 278 23.18 -8.79 15.67
N ILE A 279 23.62 -7.72 15.00
CA ILE A 279 24.96 -7.15 15.15
C ILE A 279 24.87 -5.61 15.24
N ASP A 280 25.80 -4.99 15.98
CA ASP A 280 25.89 -3.52 16.02
C ASP A 280 26.63 -2.97 14.78
N CYS A 281 26.13 -1.89 14.21
CA CYS A 281 26.75 -1.23 13.05
C CYS A 281 28.20 -0.79 13.30
N GLU A 282 28.56 -0.45 14.54
CA GLU A 282 29.94 -0.06 14.90
C GLU A 282 30.90 -1.25 14.78
N GLN A 283 30.42 -2.47 15.04
CA GLN A 283 31.23 -3.69 14.88
C GLN A 283 31.51 -3.98 13.42
N LEU A 284 30.56 -3.69 12.52
CA LEU A 284 30.71 -3.87 11.07
C LEU A 284 31.75 -2.91 10.48
N GLY A 285 31.93 -1.73 11.07
CA GLY A 285 32.87 -0.72 10.57
C GLY A 285 32.52 -0.18 9.17
N MET A 286 31.29 -0.40 8.71
CA MET A 286 30.81 0.05 7.40
C MET A 286 30.21 1.45 7.49
N SER A 287 30.59 2.34 6.58
CA SER A 287 29.92 3.62 6.42
C SER A 287 28.55 3.43 5.79
N TYR A 288 27.57 4.20 6.26
CA TYR A 288 26.19 4.11 5.80
C TYR A 288 25.50 5.48 5.85
N LEU A 289 24.45 5.64 5.05
CA LEU A 289 23.59 6.82 5.08
C LEU A 289 22.23 6.50 5.68
N THR A 290 21.79 7.30 6.64
CA THR A 290 20.38 7.32 7.05
C THR A 290 19.51 7.93 5.94
N THR A 291 18.21 7.64 5.95
CA THR A 291 17.25 8.21 4.99
C THR A 291 17.32 9.75 4.92
N SER A 292 17.55 10.43 6.05
CA SER A 292 17.71 11.89 6.08
C SER A 292 18.98 12.35 5.35
N GLN A 293 20.09 11.63 5.55
CA GLN A 293 21.34 11.90 4.83
C GLN A 293 21.22 11.60 3.33
N MET A 294 20.54 10.51 2.95
CA MET A 294 20.27 10.19 1.54
C MET A 294 19.46 11.30 0.85
N LYS A 295 18.36 11.75 1.48
CA LYS A 295 17.53 12.86 0.96
C LYS A 295 18.34 14.14 0.80
N LYS A 296 19.26 14.42 1.72
CA LYS A 296 20.17 15.56 1.62
C LYS A 296 21.19 15.38 0.49
N LYS A 297 21.81 14.20 0.36
CA LYS A 297 22.84 13.88 -0.65
C LYS A 297 22.27 13.98 -2.07
N TRP A 298 21.12 13.36 -2.32
CA TRP A 298 20.55 13.23 -3.67
C TRP A 298 19.50 14.27 -4.01
N SER A 299 18.92 14.96 -3.01
CA SER A 299 17.92 16.02 -3.22
C SER A 299 16.78 15.56 -4.14
N LYS A 300 16.71 16.07 -5.38
CA LYS A 300 15.68 15.73 -6.37
C LYS A 300 15.80 14.30 -6.90
N ASP A 301 17.01 13.74 -6.91
CA ASP A 301 17.32 12.41 -7.46
C ASP A 301 17.16 11.31 -6.41
N TYR A 302 16.68 11.67 -5.19
CA TYR A 302 16.52 10.74 -4.08
C TYR A 302 15.67 9.52 -4.43
N SER A 303 14.53 9.74 -5.07
CA SER A 303 13.59 8.64 -5.37
C SER A 303 14.23 7.64 -6.33
N ASP A 304 14.88 8.12 -7.39
CA ASP A 304 15.44 7.27 -8.45
C ASP A 304 16.63 6.47 -7.91
N ASN A 305 17.55 7.13 -7.20
CA ASN A 305 18.72 6.47 -6.60
C ASN A 305 18.31 5.45 -5.52
N TYR A 306 17.33 5.79 -4.68
CA TYR A 306 16.85 4.89 -3.64
C TYR A 306 16.14 3.66 -4.23
N ASN A 307 15.35 3.84 -5.29
CA ASN A 307 14.70 2.73 -5.99
C ASN A 307 15.72 1.82 -6.68
N LEU A 308 16.69 2.39 -7.41
CA LEU A 308 17.77 1.63 -8.04
C LEU A 308 18.52 0.73 -7.03
N ILE A 309 18.88 1.29 -5.87
CA ILE A 309 19.54 0.55 -4.81
C ILE A 309 18.65 -0.58 -4.30
N ASN A 310 17.40 -0.30 -3.95
CA ASN A 310 16.52 -1.33 -3.41
C ASN A 310 16.23 -2.43 -4.44
N ASP A 311 16.12 -2.08 -5.72
CA ASP A 311 15.93 -3.06 -6.79
C ASP A 311 17.14 -3.98 -6.90
N CYS A 312 18.38 -3.45 -6.76
CA CYS A 312 19.61 -4.25 -6.76
C CYS A 312 19.71 -5.16 -5.52
N VAL A 313 19.36 -4.63 -4.34
CA VAL A 313 19.34 -5.40 -3.08
C VAL A 313 18.30 -6.52 -3.17
N THR A 314 17.08 -6.21 -3.60
CA THR A 314 15.98 -7.17 -3.78
C THR A 314 16.34 -8.24 -4.81
N ALA A 315 16.94 -7.86 -5.94
CA ALA A 315 17.36 -8.79 -6.98
C ALA A 315 18.48 -9.76 -6.55
N THR A 316 19.15 -9.47 -5.43
CA THR A 316 20.22 -10.29 -4.85
C THR A 316 19.88 -10.78 -3.45
N ASN A 317 18.60 -10.76 -3.07
CA ASN A 317 18.14 -11.17 -1.74
C ASN A 317 18.62 -12.60 -1.42
N GLY A 318 19.21 -12.77 -0.23
CA GLY A 318 19.76 -14.04 0.23
C GLY A 318 21.06 -14.48 -0.45
N VAL A 319 21.51 -13.82 -1.52
CA VAL A 319 22.73 -14.22 -2.24
C VAL A 319 23.98 -13.77 -1.47
N THR A 320 24.89 -14.70 -1.24
CA THR A 320 26.14 -14.55 -0.48
C THR A 320 27.31 -15.24 -1.18
N ILE A 321 28.52 -15.01 -0.68
CA ILE A 321 29.76 -15.60 -1.21
C ILE A 321 30.40 -16.48 -0.14
N THR A 322 30.69 -17.73 -0.49
CA THR A 322 31.35 -18.67 0.41
C THR A 322 32.59 -19.30 -0.22
N TYR A 323 33.57 -19.61 0.62
CA TYR A 323 34.77 -20.38 0.28
C TYR A 323 34.92 -21.48 1.32
N ASN A 324 35.06 -22.74 0.87
CA ASN A 324 35.09 -23.92 1.75
C ASN A 324 33.92 -23.97 2.75
N GLY A 325 32.72 -23.54 2.32
CA GLY A 325 31.50 -23.54 3.14
C GLY A 325 31.43 -22.44 4.21
N GLN A 326 32.36 -21.49 4.22
CA GLN A 326 32.35 -20.35 5.13
C GLN A 326 32.19 -19.03 4.36
N TYR A 327 31.47 -18.07 4.95
CA TYR A 327 31.39 -16.71 4.39
C TYR A 327 32.78 -16.08 4.32
N ILE A 328 33.10 -15.47 3.18
CA ILE A 328 34.41 -14.85 2.94
C ILE A 328 34.52 -13.46 3.58
N ASP A 329 35.75 -12.99 3.83
CA ASP A 329 36.05 -11.56 3.96
C ASP A 329 36.01 -10.93 2.56
N ALA A 330 34.89 -10.28 2.21
CA ALA A 330 34.56 -9.80 0.88
C ALA A 330 35.23 -8.44 0.58
N ARG A 331 36.56 -8.42 0.64
CA ARG A 331 37.37 -7.20 0.50
C ARG A 331 37.21 -6.51 -0.84
N TYR A 332 37.35 -5.19 -0.84
CA TYR A 332 37.34 -4.40 -2.05
C TYR A 332 38.28 -3.20 -1.94
N THR A 333 38.67 -2.69 -3.10
CA THR A 333 39.43 -1.46 -3.26
C THR A 333 38.74 -0.59 -4.31
N TYR A 334 38.66 0.72 -4.10
CA TYR A 334 37.98 1.59 -5.06
C TYR A 334 38.73 1.65 -6.39
N ILE A 335 40.05 1.84 -6.31
CA ILE A 335 40.97 1.90 -7.44
C ILE A 335 42.25 1.16 -7.01
N SER A 336 42.66 0.13 -7.75
CA SER A 336 43.92 -0.58 -7.48
C SER A 336 45.13 0.20 -8.02
N ALA A 337 46.34 -0.24 -7.70
CA ALA A 337 47.58 0.29 -8.26
C ALA A 337 47.86 -0.22 -9.70
N GLY A 338 46.86 -0.75 -10.39
CA GLY A 338 46.96 -1.40 -11.70
C GLY A 338 46.75 -2.91 -11.63
N SER A 339 46.85 -3.49 -10.43
CA SER A 339 46.49 -4.87 -10.13
C SER A 339 46.07 -4.97 -8.65
N THR A 340 45.22 -5.94 -8.31
CA THR A 340 44.86 -6.26 -6.92
C THR A 340 45.91 -7.16 -6.27
N LEU A 341 45.92 -7.21 -4.94
CA LEU A 341 46.85 -8.00 -4.14
C LEU A 341 46.37 -9.44 -3.94
N SER A 342 47.31 -10.38 -3.88
CA SER A 342 47.05 -11.77 -3.47
C SER A 342 46.82 -11.85 -1.97
N GLY A 343 45.64 -12.31 -1.55
CA GLY A 343 45.34 -12.53 -0.13
C GLY A 343 46.17 -13.65 0.48
N GLN A 344 46.53 -14.68 -0.29
CA GLN A 344 47.43 -15.73 0.18
C GLN A 344 48.81 -15.18 0.54
N GLU A 345 49.39 -14.33 -0.33
CA GLU A 345 50.70 -13.74 -0.10
C GLU A 345 50.68 -12.72 1.06
N MET A 346 49.58 -11.97 1.20
CA MET A 346 49.48 -10.85 2.15
C MET A 346 48.95 -11.26 3.53
N LEU A 347 48.00 -12.20 3.58
CA LEU A 347 47.22 -12.56 4.77
C LEU A 347 47.27 -14.07 5.10
N GLY A 348 47.80 -14.90 4.20
CA GLY A 348 47.97 -16.35 4.38
C GLY A 348 46.88 -17.21 3.72
N GLU A 349 47.04 -18.53 3.82
CA GLU A 349 46.27 -19.55 3.07
C GLU A 349 44.73 -19.42 3.18
N ASN A 350 44.22 -18.96 4.31
CA ASN A 350 42.77 -18.79 4.51
C ASN A 350 42.15 -17.71 3.59
N TYR A 351 42.99 -16.89 2.96
CA TYR A 351 42.60 -15.82 2.03
C TYR A 351 42.97 -16.14 0.58
N ALA A 352 43.21 -17.41 0.23
CA ALA A 352 43.57 -17.84 -1.12
C ALA A 352 42.51 -17.52 -2.18
N TYR A 353 41.26 -17.27 -1.77
CA TYR A 353 40.21 -16.81 -2.67
C TYR A 353 40.42 -15.37 -3.14
N LEU A 354 41.16 -14.51 -2.41
CA LEU A 354 41.47 -13.15 -2.86
C LEU A 354 42.62 -13.20 -3.87
N THR A 355 42.28 -13.11 -5.16
CA THR A 355 43.27 -13.21 -6.24
C THR A 355 43.90 -11.87 -6.60
N ALA A 356 45.18 -11.92 -6.99
CA ALA A 356 45.82 -10.83 -7.71
C ALA A 356 45.30 -10.80 -9.16
N VAL A 357 44.58 -9.74 -9.50
CA VAL A 357 43.92 -9.54 -10.80
C VAL A 357 44.46 -8.27 -11.43
N GLU A 358 44.82 -8.34 -12.70
CA GLU A 358 45.23 -7.15 -13.46
C GLU A 358 44.02 -6.23 -13.69
N CYS A 359 44.20 -4.96 -13.36
CA CYS A 359 43.18 -3.91 -13.41
C CYS A 359 43.69 -2.72 -14.23
N PRO A 360 44.04 -2.90 -15.52
CA PRO A 360 44.72 -1.88 -16.32
C PRO A 360 43.91 -0.59 -16.48
N LYS A 361 42.58 -0.69 -16.47
CA LYS A 361 41.67 0.46 -16.60
C LYS A 361 41.69 1.37 -15.38
N ASP A 362 42.13 0.90 -14.21
CA ASP A 362 42.18 1.72 -13.00
C ASP A 362 43.08 2.96 -13.17
N LYS A 363 44.05 2.91 -14.10
CA LYS A 363 44.91 4.04 -14.48
C LYS A 363 44.14 5.22 -15.09
N GLU A 364 42.93 4.96 -15.59
CA GLU A 364 42.04 5.96 -16.21
C GLU A 364 41.10 6.59 -15.17
N ALA A 365 41.05 6.05 -13.94
CA ALA A 365 40.18 6.53 -12.90
C ALA A 365 40.59 7.92 -12.39
N GLU A 366 39.60 8.79 -12.17
CA GLU A 366 39.84 10.05 -11.46
C GLU A 366 40.35 9.73 -10.05
N GLY A 367 41.47 10.35 -9.67
CA GLY A 367 42.11 10.07 -8.38
C GLY A 367 43.00 8.83 -8.36
N TYR A 368 43.31 8.20 -9.51
CA TYR A 368 44.31 7.12 -9.58
C TYR A 368 45.69 7.57 -9.06
N LEU A 369 46.13 8.79 -9.37
CA LEU A 369 47.38 9.35 -8.87
C LEU A 369 47.12 10.66 -8.16
N VAL A 370 47.42 10.72 -6.86
CA VAL A 370 47.19 11.91 -6.02
C VAL A 370 48.50 12.35 -5.37
N VAL A 371 48.83 13.63 -5.51
CA VAL A 371 49.98 14.26 -4.87
C VAL A 371 49.51 15.13 -3.72
N LYS A 372 50.03 14.87 -2.52
CA LYS A 372 49.76 15.63 -1.30
C LYS A 372 51.07 16.14 -0.71
N THR A 373 51.16 17.45 -0.48
CA THR A 373 52.30 18.04 0.26
C THR A 373 51.87 18.30 1.69
N VAL A 374 52.63 17.75 2.65
CA VAL A 374 52.41 17.93 4.08
C VAL A 374 53.60 18.68 4.66
N SER A 375 53.39 19.78 5.38
CA SER A 375 54.51 20.51 5.98
C SER A 375 55.20 19.67 7.06
N SER A 376 56.49 19.90 7.34
CA SER A 376 57.20 19.13 8.38
C SER A 376 56.52 19.22 9.75
N ARG A 377 55.88 20.36 10.05
CA ARG A 377 55.12 20.54 11.30
C ARG A 377 53.87 19.66 11.32
N GLU A 378 53.07 19.70 10.27
CA GLU A 378 51.83 18.90 10.19
C GLU A 378 52.13 17.41 10.18
N PHE A 379 53.17 17.00 9.45
CA PHE A 379 53.61 15.62 9.39
C PHE A 379 53.96 15.10 10.78
N ILE A 380 54.86 15.78 11.51
CA ILE A 380 55.29 15.38 12.85
C ILE A 380 54.09 15.34 13.81
N ASN A 381 53.29 16.40 13.84
CA ASN A 381 52.13 16.50 14.72
C ASN A 381 51.10 15.38 14.47
N ALA A 382 50.93 14.93 13.22
CA ALA A 382 50.00 13.86 12.90
C ALA A 382 50.37 12.54 13.58
N PHE A 383 51.67 12.22 13.66
CA PHE A 383 52.14 10.99 14.31
C PHE A 383 52.27 11.13 15.83
N GLU A 384 52.83 12.23 16.33
CA GLU A 384 53.01 12.45 17.79
C GLU A 384 51.66 12.49 18.53
N LYS A 385 50.59 12.98 17.88
CA LYS A 385 49.24 12.96 18.46
C LYS A 385 48.68 11.55 18.63
N MET A 386 49.12 10.60 17.82
CA MET A 386 48.61 9.22 17.82
C MET A 386 49.41 8.28 18.72
N TYR A 387 50.66 8.63 19.05
CA TYR A 387 51.57 7.77 19.79
C TYR A 387 52.29 8.56 20.89
N ASP A 388 51.87 8.32 22.13
CA ASP A 388 52.53 8.90 23.31
C ASP A 388 54.01 8.50 23.36
N GLY A 389 54.88 9.50 23.58
CA GLY A 389 56.33 9.29 23.68
C GLY A 389 57.05 9.17 22.33
N LEU A 390 56.35 9.25 21.20
CA LEU A 390 57.00 9.48 19.90
C LEU A 390 57.48 10.93 19.84
N SER A 391 58.73 11.14 19.44
CA SER A 391 59.26 12.48 19.16
C SER A 391 60.06 12.46 17.87
N LEU A 392 59.70 13.33 16.93
CA LEU A 392 60.35 13.45 15.63
C LEU A 392 61.02 14.81 15.47
N SER A 393 62.21 14.82 14.90
CA SER A 393 62.93 16.04 14.51
C SER A 393 62.52 16.47 13.11
N LYS A 394 62.36 17.79 12.92
CA LYS A 394 62.19 18.39 11.58
C LYS A 394 63.40 18.20 10.66
N LYS A 395 64.59 18.05 11.24
CA LYS A 395 65.83 17.77 10.50
C LYS A 395 65.91 16.27 10.25
N ASP A 396 66.36 15.88 9.06
CA ASP A 396 66.59 14.50 8.67
C ASP A 396 65.35 13.59 8.85
N LEU A 397 64.19 14.05 8.39
CA LEU A 397 62.94 13.28 8.45
C LEU A 397 63.04 11.96 7.66
N ASP A 398 63.82 11.93 6.59
CA ASP A 398 64.13 10.76 5.76
C ASP A 398 64.90 9.66 6.52
N LYS A 399 65.66 10.04 7.56
CA LYS A 399 66.36 9.08 8.43
C LYS A 399 65.48 8.54 9.55
N GLN A 400 64.41 9.24 9.88
CA GLN A 400 63.50 8.88 10.97
C GLN A 400 62.25 8.15 10.47
N VAL A 401 61.90 8.31 9.20
CA VAL A 401 60.71 7.72 8.59
C VAL A 401 61.15 6.90 7.38
N GLN A 402 60.96 5.59 7.45
CA GLN A 402 61.47 4.67 6.44
C GLN A 402 60.46 3.60 6.10
N THR A 403 60.34 3.30 4.81
CA THR A 403 59.63 2.11 4.34
C THR A 403 60.47 0.88 4.66
N VAL A 404 59.90 -0.03 5.44
CA VAL A 404 60.56 -1.28 5.85
C VAL A 404 60.30 -2.38 4.83
N SER A 405 59.07 -2.46 4.31
CA SER A 405 58.70 -3.42 3.27
C SER A 405 57.47 -2.95 2.49
N ALA A 406 57.38 -3.40 1.24
CA ALA A 406 56.24 -3.20 0.34
C ALA A 406 55.98 -4.49 -0.46
N SER A 407 54.75 -4.64 -0.96
CA SER A 407 54.38 -5.67 -1.93
C SER A 407 55.05 -5.42 -3.29
N LYS A 408 54.97 -6.40 -4.20
CA LYS A 408 55.48 -6.26 -5.58
C LYS A 408 54.71 -5.20 -6.37
N GLU A 409 53.44 -4.96 -6.03
CA GLU A 409 52.55 -3.96 -6.62
C GLU A 409 52.80 -2.54 -6.09
N GLY A 410 53.55 -2.36 -4.99
CA GLY A 410 53.91 -1.05 -4.44
C GLY A 410 53.26 -0.72 -3.09
N TYR A 411 52.23 -1.46 -2.68
CA TYR A 411 51.57 -1.24 -1.39
C TYR A 411 52.54 -1.47 -0.23
N VAL A 412 52.77 -0.42 0.57
CA VAL A 412 53.64 -0.45 1.73
C VAL A 412 53.01 -1.31 2.82
N SER A 413 53.66 -2.42 3.18
CA SER A 413 53.19 -3.30 4.25
C SER A 413 53.67 -2.83 5.62
N LYS A 414 54.88 -2.24 5.71
CA LYS A 414 55.49 -1.85 6.99
C LYS A 414 56.28 -0.55 6.89
N MET A 415 56.05 0.34 7.85
CA MET A 415 56.73 1.63 8.03
C MET A 415 57.40 1.69 9.39
N GLN A 416 58.58 2.30 9.43
CA GLN A 416 59.22 2.78 10.65
C GLN A 416 59.05 4.29 10.74
N VAL A 417 58.59 4.78 11.89
CA VAL A 417 58.43 6.21 12.22
C VAL A 417 59.04 6.43 13.60
N GLY A 418 60.28 6.92 13.63
CA GLY A 418 61.09 7.02 14.84
C GLY A 418 61.31 5.64 15.47
N ASN A 419 60.81 5.47 16.70
CA ASN A 419 60.83 4.21 17.44
C ASN A 419 59.57 3.35 17.23
N ILE A 420 58.59 3.82 16.46
CA ILE A 420 57.34 3.09 16.20
C ILE A 420 57.44 2.37 14.86
N VAL A 421 56.90 1.15 14.85
CA VAL A 421 56.71 0.34 13.65
C VAL A 421 55.22 0.15 13.43
N MET A 422 54.73 0.45 12.23
CA MET A 422 53.30 0.40 11.88
C MET A 422 53.08 -0.16 10.48
N THR A 423 51.82 -0.46 10.15
CA THR A 423 51.44 -0.84 8.78
C THR A 423 51.40 0.39 7.86
N GLY A 424 51.61 0.20 6.56
CA GLY A 424 51.43 1.30 5.60
C GLY A 424 49.99 1.82 5.55
N SER A 425 48.99 0.96 5.78
CA SER A 425 47.58 1.37 5.91
C SER A 425 47.34 2.30 7.10
N THR A 426 47.99 2.05 8.25
CA THR A 426 47.92 2.93 9.42
C THR A 426 48.59 4.27 9.12
N PHE A 427 49.77 4.23 8.49
CA PHE A 427 50.48 5.44 8.06
C PHE A 427 49.63 6.29 7.10
N ALA A 428 49.04 5.66 6.09
CA ALA A 428 48.15 6.29 5.13
C ALA A 428 46.95 6.94 5.81
N ARG A 429 46.29 6.26 6.76
CA ARG A 429 45.17 6.79 7.51
C ARG A 429 45.55 8.01 8.36
N ILE A 430 46.70 7.98 9.05
CA ILE A 430 47.17 9.11 9.88
C ILE A 430 47.36 10.36 9.03
N LEU A 431 47.92 10.20 7.83
CA LEU A 431 48.15 11.32 6.91
C LEU A 431 46.96 11.61 6.00
N GLY A 432 45.87 10.84 6.06
CA GLY A 432 44.73 10.95 5.15
C GLY A 432 45.14 10.80 3.68
N LEU A 433 45.83 9.71 3.35
CA LEU A 433 46.18 9.29 1.99
C LEU A 433 45.11 8.31 1.46
N ASN A 434 44.99 8.21 0.14
CA ASN A 434 43.97 7.38 -0.51
C ASN A 434 44.27 5.87 -0.42
N SER A 435 45.55 5.48 -0.39
CA SER A 435 45.98 4.09 -0.35
C SER A 435 47.28 3.96 0.46
N SER A 436 47.72 2.71 0.64
CA SER A 436 49.04 2.40 1.19
C SER A 436 50.13 2.23 0.11
N ASP A 437 49.79 2.37 -1.16
CA ASP A 437 50.77 2.52 -2.24
C ASP A 437 51.12 4.01 -2.37
N PHE A 438 52.25 4.37 -1.76
CA PHE A 438 52.73 5.74 -1.79
C PHE A 438 54.25 5.83 -1.86
N LYS A 439 54.72 6.92 -2.46
CA LYS A 439 56.12 7.34 -2.46
C LYS A 439 56.28 8.63 -1.66
N LEU A 440 57.30 8.65 -0.80
CA LEU A 440 57.68 9.83 -0.01
C LEU A 440 58.87 10.54 -0.66
N GLU A 441 58.74 11.84 -0.87
CA GLU A 441 59.79 12.75 -1.29
C GLU A 441 59.98 13.81 -0.20
N TYR A 442 61.13 13.78 0.48
CA TYR A 442 61.45 14.70 1.56
C TYR A 442 62.04 16.01 1.00
N MET A 443 61.55 17.12 1.54
CA MET A 443 61.94 18.48 1.19
C MET A 443 62.19 19.30 2.47
N ASP A 444 62.90 20.42 2.38
CA ASP A 444 63.12 21.30 3.54
C ASP A 444 61.81 21.80 4.17
N SER A 445 60.77 21.97 3.35
CA SER A 445 59.45 22.47 3.78
C SER A 445 58.51 21.37 4.28
N GLY A 446 58.80 20.09 4.04
CA GLY A 446 57.91 18.99 4.39
C GLY A 446 58.11 17.72 3.56
N VAL A 447 57.03 16.96 3.42
CA VAL A 447 57.00 15.69 2.69
C VAL A 447 55.98 15.79 1.57
N LYS A 448 56.42 15.57 0.33
CA LYS A 448 55.54 15.35 -0.81
C LYS A 448 55.25 13.86 -0.90
N VAL A 449 53.97 13.52 -0.86
CA VAL A 449 53.48 12.14 -0.89
C VAL A 449 52.73 11.94 -2.20
N THR A 450 53.22 11.01 -3.02
CA THR A 450 52.50 10.58 -4.24
C THR A 450 51.84 9.25 -3.93
N THR A 451 50.52 9.19 -4.01
CA THR A 451 49.71 8.00 -3.73
C THR A 451 49.15 7.45 -5.04
N ILE A 452 49.13 6.12 -5.19
CA ILE A 452 48.55 5.43 -6.34
C ILE A 452 47.35 4.59 -5.88
N GLY A 453 46.25 4.68 -6.61
CA GLY A 453 44.99 4.01 -6.28
C GLY A 453 44.28 4.59 -5.05
N ALA A 454 43.22 3.90 -4.64
CA ALA A 454 42.36 4.23 -3.51
C ALA A 454 41.82 2.96 -2.86
N GLY A 455 42.13 2.74 -1.58
CA GLY A 455 41.82 1.52 -0.83
C GLY A 455 43.05 0.70 -0.45
N ASP A 456 42.82 -0.52 0.03
CA ASP A 456 43.88 -1.41 0.53
C ASP A 456 44.46 -2.35 -0.54
N GLY A 457 43.92 -2.31 -1.76
CA GLY A 457 44.40 -3.09 -2.90
C GLY A 457 43.87 -4.52 -2.96
N MET A 458 43.01 -4.98 -2.05
CA MET A 458 42.55 -6.37 -2.02
C MET A 458 41.13 -6.56 -2.55
N GLY A 459 40.88 -7.74 -3.13
CA GLY A 459 39.57 -8.19 -3.60
C GLY A 459 39.06 -7.40 -4.80
N VAL A 460 37.78 -7.02 -4.84
CA VAL A 460 37.18 -6.38 -6.02
C VAL A 460 37.75 -4.96 -6.20
N SER A 461 38.36 -4.69 -7.37
CA SER A 461 38.58 -3.30 -7.82
C SER A 461 37.28 -2.73 -8.36
N VAL A 462 36.67 -1.78 -7.64
CA VAL A 462 35.35 -1.22 -7.98
C VAL A 462 35.39 -0.52 -9.34
N TYR A 463 36.45 0.23 -9.66
CA TYR A 463 36.56 0.89 -10.96
C TYR A 463 36.69 -0.10 -12.13
N THR A 464 37.49 -1.17 -11.95
CA THR A 464 37.57 -2.22 -12.97
C THR A 464 36.26 -2.99 -13.08
N ALA A 465 35.61 -3.33 -11.97
CA ALA A 465 34.29 -3.98 -11.95
C ALA A 465 33.21 -3.14 -12.64
N GLN A 466 33.20 -1.81 -12.44
CA GLN A 466 32.35 -0.87 -13.14
C GLN A 466 32.54 -0.94 -14.66
N ASN A 467 33.79 -1.05 -15.12
CA ASN A 467 34.12 -1.19 -16.53
C ASN A 467 33.72 -2.57 -17.09
N MET A 468 33.88 -3.64 -16.32
CA MET A 468 33.41 -4.97 -16.69
C MET A 468 31.88 -4.98 -16.87
N ALA A 469 31.14 -4.36 -15.93
CA ALA A 469 29.70 -4.24 -16.02
C ALA A 469 29.25 -3.46 -17.27
N LYS A 470 29.95 -2.37 -17.61
CA LYS A 470 29.72 -1.61 -18.85
C LYS A 470 29.94 -2.43 -20.11
N GLU A 471 30.83 -3.42 -20.05
CA GLU A 471 31.11 -4.36 -21.13
C GLU A 471 30.15 -5.57 -21.15
N GLY A 472 29.17 -5.60 -20.24
CA GLY A 472 28.12 -6.62 -20.18
C GLY A 472 28.42 -7.78 -19.24
N ALA A 473 29.45 -7.70 -18.39
CA ALA A 473 29.70 -8.69 -17.36
C ALA A 473 28.57 -8.70 -16.31
N SER A 474 28.15 -9.88 -15.88
CA SER A 474 27.19 -10.04 -14.78
C SER A 474 27.87 -9.83 -13.42
N TYR A 475 27.07 -9.64 -12.36
CA TYR A 475 27.60 -9.60 -11.00
C TYR A 475 28.39 -10.87 -10.64
N GLU A 476 27.99 -12.04 -11.17
CA GLU A 476 28.72 -13.29 -10.94
C GLU A 476 30.09 -13.28 -11.61
N ASP A 477 30.19 -12.77 -12.84
CA ASP A 477 31.46 -12.67 -13.56
C ASP A 477 32.42 -11.73 -12.83
N ILE A 478 31.90 -10.60 -12.33
CA ILE A 478 32.66 -9.65 -11.51
C ILE A 478 33.20 -10.36 -10.26
N LEU A 479 32.33 -10.97 -9.45
CA LEU A 479 32.72 -11.62 -8.20
C LEU A 479 33.71 -12.77 -8.43
N LYS A 480 33.47 -13.63 -9.42
CA LYS A 480 34.34 -14.78 -9.73
C LYS A 480 35.68 -14.38 -10.36
N THR A 481 35.78 -13.17 -10.91
CA THR A 481 37.06 -12.63 -11.39
C THR A 481 38.00 -12.29 -10.24
N PHE A 482 37.47 -11.67 -9.18
CA PHE A 482 38.27 -11.21 -8.05
C PHE A 482 38.33 -12.19 -6.88
N TYR A 483 37.36 -13.10 -6.80
CA TYR A 483 37.28 -14.14 -5.78
C TYR A 483 37.33 -15.53 -6.42
N SER A 484 38.48 -16.20 -6.28
CA SER A 484 38.70 -17.51 -6.88
C SER A 484 38.21 -18.66 -6.00
N GLY A 485 37.66 -19.70 -6.64
CA GLY A 485 37.17 -20.91 -5.96
C GLY A 485 35.97 -20.69 -5.05
N VAL A 486 35.29 -19.55 -5.14
CA VAL A 486 34.10 -19.23 -4.33
C VAL A 486 32.83 -19.80 -4.95
N SER A 487 31.83 -20.02 -4.08
CA SER A 487 30.44 -20.27 -4.47
C SER A 487 29.63 -19.02 -4.21
N VAL A 488 28.87 -18.58 -5.23
CA VAL A 488 27.92 -17.46 -5.14
C VAL A 488 26.53 -18.05 -5.24
N GLY A 489 25.69 -17.84 -4.22
CA GLY A 489 24.35 -18.43 -4.17
C GLY A 489 23.58 -18.05 -2.92
N GLU A 490 22.34 -18.50 -2.82
CA GLU A 490 21.49 -18.28 -1.65
C GLU A 490 22.14 -18.87 -0.39
N SER A 491 22.13 -18.10 0.70
CA SER A 491 22.56 -18.58 2.02
C SER A 491 21.67 -19.73 2.47
N ALA A 492 22.28 -20.80 2.98
CA ALA A 492 21.62 -22.02 3.42
C ALA A 492 20.79 -21.85 4.71
#